data_AF-A0A9D4P2I9-F1
#
_entry.id   AF-A0A9D4P2I9-F1
#
_cell.length_a   1.000
_cell.length_b   1.000
_cell.length_c   1.000
_cell.angle_alpha   90.00
_cell.angle_beta   90.00
_cell.angle_gamma   90.00
#
_symmetry.space_group_name_H-M   'P 1'
#
loop_
_entity.id
_entity.type
_entity.pdbx_description
1 polymer ?
#
loop_
_entity_poly.entity_id
_entity_poly.type
_entity_poly.pdbx_seq_one_letter_code
_entity_poly.pdbx_strand_id
1 'polypeptide(L)'
;MASFLKIKNDLFSKCLRDINYFQSRSAKSPAMTQRGYKKKQRIFSLNKIPGDRVDERMMIGTQKHLKYFPGYNCGINPRDKSLYAITAGTVYYSIERVQLNSNNPLVQQYFVNTIQPYYNKYIHVIPDKLENEFRLVDIVYIIMDKRKYTIMAAVTAAVFGAIGYYYYQKRDSIDEAIKKTADTIKQQADVVKQQTDNAQKNIQEAMKELEKNIPDKSQKATKLSSKK
;
A
#
# COMPACT_ATOMS: atom_id res chain seq x y z
N MET A 1 -66.14 -53.31 -79.07
CA MET A 1 -66.19 -53.56 -77.61
C MET A 1 -64.92 -53.17 -76.82
N ALA A 2 -63.84 -52.69 -77.45
CA ALA A 2 -62.59 -52.35 -76.74
C ALA A 2 -62.51 -50.91 -76.17
N SER A 3 -63.44 -50.02 -76.54
CA SER A 3 -63.44 -48.62 -76.09
C SER A 3 -64.07 -48.40 -74.71
N PHE A 4 -65.02 -49.26 -74.30
CA PHE A 4 -65.76 -49.11 -73.04
C PHE A 4 -64.97 -49.58 -71.80
N LEU A 5 -64.09 -50.56 -71.97
CA LEU A 5 -63.20 -51.06 -70.90
C LEU A 5 -62.05 -50.07 -70.59
N LYS A 6 -61.62 -49.29 -71.59
CA LYS A 6 -60.54 -48.30 -71.43
C LYS A 6 -61.00 -47.08 -70.60
N ILE A 7 -62.27 -46.70 -70.72
CA ILE A 7 -62.86 -45.55 -70.00
C ILE A 7 -63.04 -45.85 -68.50
N LYS A 8 -63.42 -47.08 -68.12
CA LYS A 8 -63.61 -47.44 -66.71
C LYS A 8 -62.30 -47.51 -65.91
N ASN A 9 -61.22 -48.01 -66.52
CA ASN A 9 -59.91 -48.06 -65.86
C ASN A 9 -59.27 -46.66 -65.71
N ASP A 10 -59.58 -45.73 -66.63
CA ASP A 10 -59.06 -44.37 -66.56
C ASP A 10 -59.77 -43.52 -65.49
N LEU A 11 -61.08 -43.76 -65.26
CA LEU A 11 -61.85 -43.14 -64.18
C LEU A 11 -61.44 -43.62 -62.79
N PHE A 12 -61.19 -44.93 -62.62
CA PHE A 12 -60.70 -45.47 -61.34
C PHE A 12 -59.26 -45.02 -61.02
N SER A 13 -58.39 -44.87 -62.03
CA SER A 13 -57.00 -44.44 -61.82
C SER A 13 -56.83 -42.92 -61.64
N LYS A 14 -57.81 -42.11 -62.09
CA LYS A 14 -57.86 -40.66 -61.84
C LYS A 14 -58.45 -40.36 -60.47
N CYS A 15 -59.51 -41.05 -60.06
CA CYS A 15 -60.13 -40.87 -58.74
C CYS A 15 -59.18 -41.21 -57.58
N LEU A 16 -58.26 -42.17 -57.77
CA LEU A 16 -57.26 -42.54 -56.75
C LEU A 16 -56.00 -41.65 -56.73
N ARG A 17 -55.80 -40.76 -57.71
CA ARG A 17 -54.65 -39.83 -57.74
C ARG A 17 -54.93 -38.47 -57.11
N ASP A 18 -56.21 -38.14 -56.88
CA ASP A 18 -56.62 -36.87 -56.27
C ASP A 18 -56.83 -36.95 -54.76
N ILE A 19 -56.45 -38.07 -54.12
CA ILE A 19 -56.05 -38.05 -52.71
C ILE A 19 -54.68 -37.38 -52.67
N ASN A 20 -54.69 -36.08 -52.94
CA ASN A 20 -53.70 -35.18 -52.39
C ASN A 20 -53.71 -35.50 -50.90
N TYR A 21 -52.70 -36.22 -50.43
CA TYR A 21 -52.16 -35.96 -49.12
C TYR A 21 -51.79 -34.48 -49.15
N PHE A 22 -52.77 -33.61 -48.91
CA PHE A 22 -52.54 -32.39 -48.18
C PHE A 22 -51.87 -32.92 -46.93
N GLN A 23 -50.54 -32.97 -46.93
CA GLN A 23 -49.79 -33.05 -45.69
C GLN A 23 -50.35 -31.87 -44.93
N SER A 24 -51.25 -32.14 -43.98
CA SER A 24 -51.76 -31.14 -43.08
C SER A 24 -50.49 -30.54 -42.51
N ARG A 25 -50.09 -29.36 -42.97
CA ARG A 25 -48.98 -28.64 -42.38
C ARG A 25 -49.46 -28.48 -40.96
N SER A 26 -48.95 -29.31 -40.06
CA SER A 26 -49.43 -29.34 -38.70
C SER A 26 -49.27 -27.92 -38.20
N ALA A 27 -50.39 -27.30 -37.85
CA ALA A 27 -50.36 -25.94 -37.35
C ALA A 27 -49.34 -25.96 -36.20
N LYS A 28 -48.31 -25.11 -36.28
CA LYS A 28 -47.30 -25.02 -35.23
C LYS A 28 -48.04 -24.92 -33.91
N SER A 29 -47.68 -25.77 -32.95
CA SER A 29 -48.38 -25.81 -31.65
C SER A 29 -48.43 -24.40 -31.06
N PRO A 30 -49.46 -24.05 -30.27
CA PRO A 30 -49.55 -22.74 -29.62
C PRO A 30 -48.26 -22.35 -28.89
N ALA A 31 -47.55 -23.34 -28.31
CA ALA A 31 -46.24 -23.14 -27.68
C ALA A 31 -45.13 -22.72 -28.66
N MET A 32 -45.15 -23.19 -29.92
CA MET A 32 -44.20 -22.78 -30.97
C MET A 32 -44.53 -21.41 -31.59
N THR A 33 -45.74 -20.90 -31.38
CA THR A 33 -46.16 -19.54 -31.80
C THR A 33 -46.13 -18.52 -30.66
N GLN A 34 -45.90 -18.96 -29.41
CA GLN A 34 -45.59 -18.07 -28.30
C GLN A 34 -44.26 -17.36 -28.58
N ARG A 35 -44.35 -16.10 -29.03
CA ARG A 35 -43.23 -15.16 -28.97
C ARG A 35 -42.75 -15.19 -27.52
N GLY A 36 -41.55 -15.71 -27.30
CA GLY A 36 -41.02 -16.03 -25.97
C GLY A 36 -41.25 -14.90 -24.96
N TYR A 37 -41.34 -15.27 -23.68
CA TYR A 37 -41.59 -14.35 -22.57
C TYR A 37 -40.79 -13.04 -22.75
N LYS A 38 -41.50 -11.93 -22.97
CA LYS A 38 -40.89 -10.62 -23.13
C LYS A 38 -40.27 -10.22 -21.80
N LYS A 39 -38.95 -10.41 -21.68
CA LYS A 39 -38.21 -9.97 -20.51
C LYS A 39 -38.31 -8.44 -20.38
N LYS A 40 -38.52 -7.96 -19.15
CA LYS A 40 -38.51 -6.53 -18.84
C LYS A 40 -37.17 -5.94 -19.26
N GLN A 41 -37.20 -4.90 -20.11
CA GLN A 41 -35.98 -4.22 -20.53
C GLN A 41 -35.37 -3.46 -19.36
N ARG A 42 -34.06 -3.67 -19.11
CA ARG A 42 -33.30 -2.88 -18.14
C ARG A 42 -32.94 -1.55 -18.81
N ILE A 43 -33.36 -0.45 -18.20
CA ILE A 43 -33.06 0.91 -18.68
C ILE A 43 -31.73 1.33 -18.07
N PHE A 44 -30.80 1.77 -18.91
CA PHE A 44 -29.51 2.30 -18.51
C PHE A 44 -29.50 3.80 -18.78
N SER A 45 -29.35 4.59 -17.72
CA SER A 45 -29.37 6.05 -17.78
C SER A 45 -28.56 6.64 -16.64
N LEU A 46 -28.17 7.91 -16.82
CA LEU A 46 -27.79 8.76 -15.72
C LEU A 46 -29.06 9.20 -14.99
N ASN A 47 -29.05 9.07 -13.67
CA ASN A 47 -30.15 9.49 -12.80
C ASN A 47 -29.90 10.90 -12.24
N LYS A 48 -28.65 11.38 -12.31
CA LYS A 48 -28.18 12.66 -11.78
C LYS A 48 -27.55 13.47 -12.89
N ILE A 49 -28.01 14.71 -13.03
CA ILE A 49 -27.53 15.69 -13.99
C ILE A 49 -26.51 16.64 -13.34
N PRO A 50 -25.65 17.32 -14.11
CA PRO A 50 -24.72 18.29 -13.52
C PRO A 50 -25.48 19.39 -12.79
N GLY A 51 -25.00 19.76 -11.61
CA GLY A 51 -25.69 20.66 -10.67
C GLY A 51 -26.54 19.94 -9.63
N ASP A 52 -26.86 18.65 -9.81
CA ASP A 52 -27.56 17.89 -8.78
C ASP A 52 -26.66 17.63 -7.57
N ARG A 53 -27.23 17.76 -6.38
CA ARG A 53 -26.63 17.29 -5.14
C ARG A 53 -26.80 15.77 -5.00
N VAL A 54 -25.74 15.11 -4.56
CA VAL A 54 -25.68 13.68 -4.29
C VAL A 54 -25.07 13.44 -2.92
N ASP A 55 -25.59 12.43 -2.21
CA ASP A 55 -25.01 11.99 -0.95
C ASP A 55 -23.89 10.97 -1.18
N GLU A 56 -23.10 10.70 -0.14
CA GLU A 56 -22.10 9.65 -0.17
C GLU A 56 -22.71 8.29 -0.55
N ARG A 57 -22.03 7.56 -1.44
CA ARG A 57 -22.44 6.26 -2.03
C ARG A 57 -23.72 6.30 -2.86
N MET A 58 -24.29 7.48 -3.10
CA MET A 58 -25.46 7.61 -3.95
C MET A 58 -25.13 7.24 -5.41
N MET A 59 -26.01 6.46 -6.02
CA MET A 59 -25.89 6.08 -7.43
C MET A 59 -26.18 7.26 -8.35
N ILE A 60 -25.18 7.62 -9.17
CA ILE A 60 -25.27 8.69 -10.17
C ILE A 60 -25.93 8.16 -11.44
N GLY A 61 -25.61 6.92 -11.83
CA GLY A 61 -26.20 6.30 -13.01
C GLY A 61 -25.71 4.90 -13.30
N THR A 62 -26.42 4.24 -14.22
CA THR A 62 -26.07 2.90 -14.71
C THR A 62 -25.77 2.97 -16.20
N GLN A 63 -24.82 2.15 -16.65
CA GLN A 63 -24.42 2.15 -18.06
C GLN A 63 -24.04 0.74 -18.53
N LYS A 64 -24.40 0.41 -19.77
CA LYS A 64 -24.07 -0.88 -20.39
C LYS A 64 -22.63 -0.94 -20.90
N HIS A 65 -22.13 0.18 -21.40
CA HIS A 65 -20.76 0.38 -21.87
C HIS A 65 -20.16 1.57 -21.12
N LEU A 66 -18.82 1.67 -21.05
CA LEU A 66 -18.11 2.75 -20.38
C LEU A 66 -18.23 4.07 -21.17
N LYS A 67 -19.41 4.68 -21.12
CA LYS A 67 -19.70 5.97 -21.78
C LYS A 67 -19.22 7.16 -20.95
N TYR A 68 -19.33 7.03 -19.63
CA TYR A 68 -18.88 8.02 -18.67
C TYR A 68 -17.83 7.40 -17.76
N PHE A 69 -16.76 8.15 -17.52
CA PHE A 69 -15.64 7.73 -16.70
C PHE A 69 -15.75 8.33 -15.29
N PRO A 70 -15.28 7.60 -14.26
CA PRO A 70 -15.17 8.13 -12.92
C PRO A 70 -14.10 9.23 -12.89
N GLY A 71 -14.49 10.43 -12.48
CA GLY A 71 -13.59 11.55 -12.18
C GLY A 71 -13.38 11.71 -10.67
N TYR A 72 -13.19 12.96 -10.27
CA TYR A 72 -12.93 13.33 -8.87
C TYR A 72 -14.11 12.95 -7.96
N ASN A 73 -13.84 12.28 -6.83
CA ASN A 73 -14.81 11.76 -5.87
C ASN A 73 -15.99 10.96 -6.48
N CYS A 74 -15.77 10.33 -7.64
CA CYS A 74 -16.72 9.44 -8.28
C CYS A 74 -16.11 8.04 -8.39
N GLY A 75 -16.86 7.02 -7.97
CA GLY A 75 -16.47 5.62 -8.09
C GLY A 75 -17.18 4.94 -9.25
N ILE A 76 -16.61 3.83 -9.71
CA ILE A 76 -17.23 2.93 -10.68
C ILE A 76 -17.31 1.52 -10.11
N ASN A 77 -18.47 0.88 -10.24
CA ASN A 77 -18.61 -0.53 -9.89
C ASN A 77 -18.04 -1.41 -11.02
N PRO A 78 -17.04 -2.27 -10.78
CA PRO A 78 -16.42 -3.08 -11.84
C PRO A 78 -17.35 -4.12 -12.46
N ARG A 79 -18.39 -4.57 -11.73
CA ARG A 79 -19.35 -5.56 -12.24
C ARG A 79 -20.37 -4.92 -13.18
N ASP A 80 -21.05 -3.89 -12.69
CA ASP A 80 -22.19 -3.28 -13.39
C ASP A 80 -21.83 -2.02 -14.18
N LYS A 81 -20.60 -1.49 -14.00
CA LYS A 81 -20.09 -0.23 -14.58
C LYS A 81 -20.88 1.00 -14.18
N SER A 82 -21.70 0.89 -13.13
CA SER A 82 -22.47 1.99 -12.59
C SER A 82 -21.57 2.98 -11.85
N LEU A 83 -21.95 4.25 -11.92
CA LEU A 83 -21.24 5.34 -11.26
C LEU A 83 -21.94 5.71 -9.96
N TYR A 84 -21.15 5.94 -8.92
CA TYR A 84 -21.62 6.34 -7.60
C TYR A 84 -20.73 7.42 -7.02
N ALA A 85 -21.30 8.26 -6.15
CA ALA A 85 -20.57 9.30 -5.45
C ALA A 85 -19.73 8.69 -4.31
N ILE A 86 -18.47 9.07 -4.18
CA ILE A 86 -17.63 8.66 -3.03
C ILE A 86 -17.88 9.60 -1.84
N THR A 87 -18.15 10.87 -2.10
CA THR A 87 -18.38 11.91 -1.10
C THR A 87 -19.68 12.65 -1.42
N ALA A 88 -20.36 13.19 -0.41
CA ALA A 88 -21.51 14.06 -0.62
C ALA A 88 -21.08 15.38 -1.28
N GLY A 89 -21.84 15.83 -2.28
CA GLY A 89 -21.48 17.01 -3.06
C GLY A 89 -22.34 17.25 -4.28
N THR A 90 -21.88 18.12 -5.17
CA THR A 90 -22.55 18.50 -6.42
C THR A 90 -21.89 17.83 -7.63
N VAL A 91 -22.69 17.29 -8.54
CA VAL A 91 -22.21 16.59 -9.75
C VAL A 91 -21.77 17.58 -10.83
N TYR A 92 -20.62 17.31 -11.47
CA TYR A 92 -20.10 18.09 -12.61
C TYR A 92 -19.54 17.18 -13.70
N TYR A 93 -19.63 17.60 -14.96
CA TYR A 93 -19.07 16.88 -16.10
C TYR A 93 -17.91 17.65 -16.72
N SER A 94 -16.89 16.92 -17.15
CA SER A 94 -15.78 17.45 -17.94
C SER A 94 -15.50 16.54 -19.13
N ILE A 95 -14.72 17.03 -20.10
CA ILE A 95 -14.15 16.22 -21.17
C ILE A 95 -12.64 16.32 -21.01
N GLU A 96 -12.00 15.20 -20.70
CA GLU A 96 -10.58 15.15 -20.36
C GLU A 96 -9.83 14.13 -21.21
N ARG A 97 -8.52 14.34 -21.32
CA ARG A 97 -7.63 13.40 -21.99
C ARG A 97 -7.51 12.14 -21.13
N VAL A 98 -7.88 11.01 -21.70
CA VAL A 98 -7.91 9.74 -20.96
C VAL A 98 -6.50 9.20 -20.80
N GLN A 99 -6.14 8.92 -19.54
CA GLN A 99 -4.95 8.16 -19.19
C GLN A 99 -5.39 6.79 -18.69
N LEU A 100 -5.20 5.77 -19.52
CA LEU A 100 -5.63 4.41 -19.23
C LEU A 100 -4.55 3.66 -18.44
N ASN A 101 -4.96 3.01 -17.36
CA ASN A 101 -4.10 2.07 -16.64
C ASN A 101 -4.27 0.66 -17.25
N SER A 102 -3.24 0.17 -17.95
CA SER A 102 -3.24 -1.14 -18.60
C SER A 102 -3.44 -2.32 -17.63
N ASN A 103 -3.22 -2.15 -16.33
CA ASN A 103 -3.39 -3.20 -15.33
C ASN A 103 -4.84 -3.36 -14.86
N ASN A 104 -5.74 -2.43 -15.20
CA ASN A 104 -7.13 -2.51 -14.77
C ASN A 104 -7.94 -3.46 -15.69
N PRO A 105 -8.62 -4.49 -15.16
CA PRO A 105 -9.37 -5.44 -15.97
C PRO A 105 -10.49 -4.79 -16.79
N LEU A 106 -11.13 -3.72 -16.29
CA LEU A 106 -12.11 -2.97 -17.07
C LEU A 106 -11.46 -2.29 -18.27
N VAL A 107 -10.25 -1.78 -18.10
CA VAL A 107 -9.53 -1.11 -19.19
C VAL A 107 -9.14 -2.14 -20.25
N GLN A 108 -8.58 -3.27 -19.83
CA GLN A 108 -8.25 -4.37 -20.73
C GLN A 108 -9.47 -4.90 -21.49
N GLN A 109 -10.66 -4.93 -20.89
CA GLN A 109 -11.85 -5.39 -21.60
C GLN A 109 -12.31 -4.43 -22.71
N TYR A 110 -12.20 -3.12 -22.49
CA TYR A 110 -12.84 -2.12 -23.35
C TYR A 110 -11.87 -1.33 -24.24
N PHE A 111 -10.56 -1.32 -23.93
CA PHE A 111 -9.60 -0.40 -24.54
C PHE A 111 -8.33 -1.07 -25.12
N VAL A 112 -8.36 -2.37 -25.44
CA VAL A 112 -7.18 -3.10 -26.00
C VAL A 112 -6.58 -2.42 -27.25
N ASN A 113 -7.43 -1.87 -28.12
CA ASN A 113 -7.04 -1.40 -29.46
C ASN A 113 -7.23 0.12 -29.64
N THR A 114 -7.23 0.90 -28.55
CA THR A 114 -7.53 2.34 -28.64
C THR A 114 -6.28 3.16 -28.96
N ILE A 115 -6.34 3.92 -30.06
CA ILE A 115 -5.27 4.82 -30.49
C ILE A 115 -5.34 6.13 -29.69
N GLN A 116 -4.20 6.62 -29.19
CA GLN A 116 -4.10 7.88 -28.45
C GLN A 116 -3.79 9.07 -29.38
N PRO A 117 -4.26 10.30 -29.09
CA PRO A 117 -4.95 10.72 -27.86
C PRO A 117 -6.45 10.46 -27.88
N TYR A 118 -6.96 9.89 -26.78
CA TYR A 118 -8.38 9.59 -26.58
C TYR A 118 -8.96 10.54 -25.52
N TYR A 119 -10.11 11.14 -25.80
CA TYR A 119 -10.83 12.01 -24.87
C TYR A 119 -12.16 11.38 -24.48
N ASN A 120 -12.55 11.51 -23.21
CA ASN A 120 -13.83 10.99 -22.75
C ASN A 120 -14.47 11.91 -21.71
N LYS A 121 -15.76 11.67 -21.45
CA LYS A 121 -16.54 12.41 -20.47
C LYS A 121 -16.29 11.85 -19.08
N TYR A 122 -15.85 12.70 -18.17
CA TYR A 122 -15.66 12.37 -16.76
C TYR A 122 -16.77 12.97 -15.91
N ILE A 123 -17.20 12.23 -14.91
CA ILE A 123 -18.16 12.69 -13.92
C ILE A 123 -17.43 12.90 -12.60
N HIS A 124 -17.56 14.11 -12.06
CA HIS A 124 -16.94 14.55 -10.83
C HIS A 124 -18.03 14.85 -9.81
N VAL A 125 -17.69 14.68 -8.53
CA VAL A 125 -18.49 15.15 -7.41
C VAL A 125 -17.66 16.16 -6.64
N ILE A 126 -18.05 17.43 -6.72
CA ILE A 126 -17.41 18.50 -5.96
C ILE A 126 -18.01 18.46 -4.55
N PRO A 127 -17.21 18.18 -3.51
CA PRO A 127 -17.73 18.02 -2.16
C PRO A 127 -18.39 19.32 -1.67
N ASP A 128 -19.42 19.16 -0.86
CA ASP A 128 -20.01 20.30 -0.15
C ASP A 128 -18.93 20.98 0.71
N LYS A 129 -19.05 22.30 0.91
CA LYS A 129 -18.13 23.03 1.77
C LYS A 129 -18.21 22.41 3.17
N LEU A 130 -17.07 21.94 3.67
CA LEU A 130 -16.97 21.51 5.06
C LEU A 130 -17.22 22.73 5.95
N GLU A 131 -18.10 22.55 6.94
CA GLU A 131 -18.27 23.52 8.01
C GLU A 131 -16.97 23.52 8.81
N ASN A 132 -16.11 24.52 8.56
CA ASN A 132 -14.89 24.75 9.33
C ASN A 132 -15.24 25.36 10.70
N GLU A 133 -16.06 24.67 11.47
CA GLU A 133 -16.38 25.02 12.84
C GLU A 133 -15.28 24.51 13.75
N PHE A 134 -14.28 25.34 14.00
CA PHE A 134 -13.33 25.10 15.08
C PHE A 134 -14.03 25.34 16.41
N ARG A 135 -14.55 24.27 17.00
CA ARG A 135 -15.08 24.33 18.36
C ARG A 135 -13.90 24.22 19.32
N LEU A 136 -13.75 25.22 20.18
CA LEU A 136 -12.85 25.13 21.32
C LEU A 136 -13.40 24.04 22.23
N VAL A 137 -12.80 22.85 22.17
CA VAL A 137 -13.00 21.81 23.19
C VAL A 137 -12.22 22.29 24.39
N ASP A 138 -12.94 22.93 25.32
CA ASP A 138 -12.39 23.60 26.48
C ASP A 138 -11.37 22.73 27.25
N ILE A 139 -10.36 23.41 27.79
CA ILE A 139 -9.11 22.85 28.29
C ILE A 139 -9.33 22.30 29.70
N VAL A 140 -9.93 21.11 29.85
CA VAL A 140 -9.80 20.16 30.99
C VAL A 140 -9.99 20.67 32.45
N TYR A 141 -10.16 21.96 32.73
CA TYR A 141 -9.94 22.52 34.07
C TYR A 141 -11.18 23.05 34.79
N ILE A 142 -12.31 23.24 34.11
CA ILE A 142 -13.42 23.99 34.73
C ILE A 142 -14.29 23.13 35.67
N ILE A 143 -14.27 21.79 35.60
CA ILE A 143 -15.06 20.95 36.53
C ILE A 143 -14.35 19.64 36.89
N MET A 144 -13.12 19.71 37.38
CA MET A 144 -12.60 18.59 38.18
C MET A 144 -12.84 18.86 39.65
N ASP A 145 -13.79 18.10 40.19
CA ASP A 145 -14.09 17.95 41.61
C ASP A 145 -12.78 17.87 42.42
N LYS A 146 -12.55 18.81 43.35
CA LYS A 146 -11.24 19.05 44.01
C LYS A 146 -10.57 17.76 44.52
N ARG A 147 -11.38 16.79 44.96
CA ARG A 147 -10.94 15.47 45.45
C ARG A 147 -10.24 14.62 44.38
N LYS A 148 -10.72 14.67 43.13
CA LYS A 148 -10.13 13.89 42.02
C LYS A 148 -8.78 14.45 41.59
N TYR A 149 -8.59 15.77 41.65
CA TYR A 149 -7.30 16.40 41.37
C TYR A 149 -6.25 16.05 42.42
N THR A 150 -6.63 16.02 43.70
CA THR A 150 -5.71 15.60 44.78
C THR A 150 -5.28 14.15 44.62
N ILE A 151 -6.20 13.25 44.25
CA ILE A 151 -5.88 11.84 44.02
C ILE A 151 -4.97 11.69 42.79
N MET A 152 -5.30 12.34 41.67
CA MET A 152 -4.47 12.29 40.47
C MET A 152 -3.08 12.88 40.73
N ALA A 153 -2.98 14.04 41.39
CA ALA A 153 -1.70 14.64 41.74
C ALA A 153 -0.85 13.75 42.66
N ALA A 154 -1.47 13.10 43.66
CA ALA A 154 -0.77 12.17 44.56
C ALA A 154 -0.29 10.92 43.82
N VAL A 155 -1.13 10.34 42.94
CA VAL A 155 -0.76 9.18 42.12
C VAL A 155 0.37 9.54 41.15
N THR A 156 0.27 10.70 40.50
CA THR A 156 1.31 11.18 39.59
C THR A 156 2.63 11.41 40.32
N ALA A 157 2.61 12.10 41.48
CA ALA A 157 3.81 12.32 42.29
C ALA A 157 4.43 10.99 42.80
N ALA A 158 3.61 10.02 43.20
CA ALA A 158 4.10 8.71 43.64
C ALA A 158 4.75 7.92 42.50
N VAL A 159 4.16 7.92 41.30
CA VAL A 159 4.71 7.25 40.12
C VAL A 159 6.02 7.90 39.69
N PHE A 160 6.07 9.23 39.57
CA PHE A 160 7.31 9.94 39.22
C PHE A 160 8.38 9.81 40.31
N GLY A 161 8.00 9.80 41.59
CA GLY A 161 8.91 9.56 42.72
C GLY A 161 9.50 8.15 42.69
N ALA A 162 8.69 7.12 42.42
CA ALA A 162 9.15 5.74 42.32
C ALA A 162 10.08 5.52 41.11
N ILE A 163 9.72 6.10 39.95
CA ILE A 163 10.57 6.08 38.76
C ILE A 163 11.90 6.80 39.04
N GLY A 164 11.85 7.99 39.63
CA GLY A 164 13.03 8.75 40.01
C GLY A 164 13.94 7.97 40.97
N TYR A 165 13.38 7.38 42.04
CA TYR A 165 14.13 6.58 43.01
C TYR A 165 14.80 5.36 42.36
N TYR A 166 14.09 4.67 41.45
CA TYR A 166 14.64 3.54 40.69
C TYR A 166 15.84 3.94 39.82
N TYR A 167 15.75 5.10 39.15
CA TYR A 167 16.87 5.63 38.35
C TYR A 167 18.05 6.11 39.20
N TYR A 168 17.80 6.68 40.39
CA TYR A 168 18.87 7.07 41.32
C TYR A 168 19.64 5.87 41.85
N GLN A 169 18.95 4.85 42.36
CA GLN A 169 19.59 3.64 42.89
C GLN A 169 20.41 2.88 41.83
N LYS A 170 19.94 2.88 40.58
CA LYS A 170 20.67 2.28 39.46
C LYS A 170 21.92 3.07 39.09
N ARG A 171 21.92 4.39 39.26
CA ARG A 171 23.08 5.26 39.00
C ARG A 171 24.20 5.03 40.01
N ASP A 172 23.87 4.94 41.30
CA ASP A 172 24.84 4.66 42.37
C ASP A 172 25.53 3.30 42.15
N SER A 173 24.78 2.28 41.74
CA SER A 173 25.32 0.95 41.41
C SER A 173 26.28 0.97 40.21
N ILE A 174 26.02 1.82 39.21
CA ILE A 174 26.90 1.97 38.04
C ILE A 174 28.17 2.73 38.43
N ASP A 175 28.06 3.77 39.26
CA ASP A 175 29.20 4.58 39.70
C ASP A 175 30.16 3.75 40.58
N GLU A 176 29.64 2.86 41.45
CA GLU A 176 30.46 1.92 42.20
C GLU A 176 31.20 0.91 41.30
N ALA A 177 30.53 0.40 40.26
CA ALA A 177 31.14 -0.52 39.30
C ALA A 177 32.26 0.18 38.50
N ILE A 178 32.02 1.41 38.03
CA ILE A 178 33.02 2.22 37.32
C ILE A 178 34.23 2.50 38.21
N LYS A 179 34.01 2.84 39.49
CA LYS A 179 35.10 3.10 40.44
C LYS A 179 35.96 1.86 40.68
N LYS A 180 35.34 0.70 40.86
CA LYS A 180 36.05 -0.58 41.01
C LYS A 180 36.86 -0.94 39.78
N THR A 181 36.33 -0.71 38.58
CA THR A 181 37.06 -0.94 37.32
C THR A 181 38.22 0.04 37.17
N ALA A 182 38.04 1.31 37.52
CA ALA A 182 39.11 2.31 37.48
C ALA A 182 40.27 1.96 38.43
N ASP A 183 39.97 1.47 39.63
CA ASP A 183 40.98 1.03 40.60
C ASP A 183 41.78 -0.17 40.08
N THR A 184 41.12 -1.14 39.43
CA THR A 184 41.83 -2.29 38.82
C THR A 184 42.73 -1.87 37.65
N ILE A 185 42.28 -0.93 36.81
CA ILE A 185 43.10 -0.40 35.71
C ILE A 185 44.32 0.34 36.26
N LYS A 186 44.14 1.10 37.35
CA LYS A 186 45.24 1.82 38.00
C LYS A 186 46.29 0.86 38.58
N GLN A 187 45.85 -0.19 39.27
CA GLN A 187 46.75 -1.23 39.79
C GLN A 187 47.54 -1.91 38.67
N GLN A 188 46.89 -2.22 37.55
CA GLN A 188 47.56 -2.80 36.37
C GLN A 188 48.59 -1.83 35.78
N ALA A 189 48.25 -0.54 35.67
CA ALA A 189 49.16 0.49 35.17
C ALA A 189 50.39 0.66 36.08
N ASP A 190 50.22 0.63 37.39
CA ASP A 190 51.33 0.74 38.35
C ASP A 190 52.28 -0.48 38.27
N VAL A 191 51.74 -1.69 38.08
CA VAL A 191 52.55 -2.90 37.86
C VAL A 191 53.36 -2.80 36.55
N VAL A 192 52.73 -2.37 35.46
CA VAL A 192 53.43 -2.18 34.17
C VAL A 192 54.54 -1.14 34.31
N LYS A 193 54.28 -0.03 35.02
CA LYS A 193 55.28 1.01 35.26
C LYS A 193 56.49 0.50 36.05
N GLN A 194 56.25 -0.30 37.09
CA GLN A 194 57.35 -0.93 37.84
C GLN A 194 58.15 -1.91 36.97
N GLN A 195 57.49 -2.68 36.11
CA GLN A 195 58.18 -3.57 35.16
C GLN A 195 59.03 -2.79 34.16
N THR A 196 58.53 -1.66 33.64
CA THR A 196 59.29 -0.81 32.72
C THR A 196 60.48 -0.15 33.39
N ASP A 197 60.34 0.34 34.62
CA ASP A 197 61.43 0.98 35.37
C ASP A 197 62.53 -0.04 35.69
N ASN A 198 62.16 -1.28 36.04
CA ASN A 198 63.10 -2.37 36.27
C ASN A 198 63.81 -2.79 34.98
N ALA A 199 63.10 -2.90 33.86
CA ALA A 199 63.71 -3.21 32.57
C ALA A 199 64.70 -2.12 32.12
N GLN A 200 64.37 -0.84 32.33
CA GLN A 200 65.27 0.28 32.05
C GLN A 200 66.54 0.23 32.90
N LYS A 201 66.43 -0.06 34.20
CA LYS A 201 67.60 -0.23 35.08
C LYS A 201 68.50 -1.36 34.61
N ASN A 202 67.93 -2.52 34.29
CA ASN A 202 68.68 -3.67 33.79
C ASN A 202 69.40 -3.36 32.46
N ILE A 203 68.75 -2.62 31.55
CA ILE A 203 69.37 -2.19 30.28
C ILE A 203 70.52 -1.21 30.54
N GLN A 204 70.34 -0.24 31.45
CA GLN A 204 71.40 0.70 31.81
C GLN A 204 72.61 0.02 32.45
N GLU A 205 72.37 -0.97 33.32
CA GLU A 205 73.43 -1.78 33.92
C GLU A 205 74.17 -2.59 32.86
N ALA A 206 73.46 -3.25 31.95
CA ALA A 206 74.06 -3.97 30.83
C ALA A 206 74.87 -3.06 29.88
N MET A 207 74.39 -1.85 29.60
CA MET A 207 75.16 -0.87 28.80
C MET A 207 76.44 -0.41 29.50
N LYS A 208 76.40 -0.18 30.83
CA LYS A 208 77.61 0.15 31.61
C LYS A 208 78.61 -1.00 31.64
N GLU A 209 78.15 -2.25 31.72
CA GLU A 209 79.04 -3.43 31.63
C GLU A 209 79.66 -3.59 30.25
N LEU A 210 78.92 -3.26 29.19
CA LEU A 210 79.45 -3.24 27.82
C LEU A 210 80.48 -2.12 27.64
N GLU A 211 80.21 -0.89 28.11
CA GLU A 211 81.16 0.23 28.04
C GLU A 211 82.49 -0.07 28.77
N LYS A 212 82.43 -0.78 29.90
CA LYS A 212 83.62 -1.19 30.66
C LYS A 212 84.47 -2.25 29.95
N ASN A 213 83.88 -2.98 29.01
CA ASN A 213 84.52 -4.03 28.21
C ASN A 213 84.93 -3.57 26.81
N ILE A 214 84.84 -2.27 26.48
CA ILE A 214 85.37 -1.72 25.23
C ILE A 214 86.88 -1.49 25.39
N PRO A 215 87.76 -2.23 24.69
CA PRO A 215 89.18 -1.93 24.68
C PRO A 215 89.45 -0.63 23.90
N ASP A 216 90.11 0.30 24.58
CA ASP A 216 90.50 1.62 24.09
C ASP A 216 91.46 1.51 22.88
N LYS A 217 90.90 1.48 21.66
CA LYS A 217 91.68 1.59 20.41
C LYS A 217 91.97 3.06 20.10
N SER A 218 92.69 3.72 20.99
CA SER A 218 93.11 5.11 20.82
C SER A 218 94.43 5.40 21.55
N GLN A 219 95.45 4.57 21.34
CA GLN A 219 96.85 4.88 21.70
C GLN A 219 97.85 3.93 20.99
N LYS A 220 97.75 3.85 19.66
CA LYS A 220 98.78 3.22 18.81
C LYS A 220 98.84 3.92 17.44
N ALA A 221 98.89 5.24 17.46
CA ALA A 221 99.04 6.06 16.25
C ALA A 221 99.87 7.32 16.52
N THR A 222 101.02 7.19 17.20
CA THR A 222 102.06 8.23 17.26
C THR A 222 103.30 7.65 17.92
N LYS A 223 104.13 6.94 17.15
CA LYS A 223 105.57 6.66 17.37
C LYS A 223 106.05 5.64 16.32
N LEU A 224 105.98 6.00 15.05
CA LEU A 224 106.76 5.36 13.99
C LEU A 224 107.05 6.37 12.86
N SER A 225 107.57 7.55 13.23
CA SER A 225 108.15 8.51 12.29
C SER A 225 109.38 9.21 12.89
N SER A 226 110.36 8.43 13.37
CA SER A 226 111.74 8.91 13.50
C SER A 226 112.71 7.72 13.59
N LYS A 227 112.90 7.05 12.45
CA LYS A 227 114.10 6.26 12.16
C LYS A 227 114.41 6.44 10.67
N LYS A 228 115.16 7.51 10.38
CA LYS A 228 116.25 7.52 9.41
C LYS A 228 117.49 7.89 10.20
#